data_AF-A0A1A6H3F6-F1
#
_entry.id   AF-A0A1A6H3F6-F1
#
_cell.length_a   1.000
_cell.length_b   1.000
_cell.length_c   1.000
_cell.angle_alpha   90.00
_cell.angle_beta   90.00
_cell.angle_gamma   90.00
#
_symmetry.space_group_name_H-M   'P 1'
#
loop_
_entity.id
_entity.type
_entity.pdbx_description
1 polymer ?
#
loop_
_entity_poly.entity_id
_entity_poly.type
_entity_poly.pdbx_seq_one_letter_code
_entity_poly.pdbx_strand_id
1 'polypeptide(L)'
;MAAPTGRALLRVAGGWRRLDSLWAGSPRFRSLSLEAAPSGSRSPWRLLGALCLQRPPLITKPLTPLQKEMAELLQKVETERSLYSDHELRALDEAKRLAKKKTDLYEDDQDEQGITLTQDLEDMWEQAFLQFKPGARETEADKKNDRTSLHRKLDRNLVLLVREKLGDQDFWMLPQVEWQPGETLRGTAERILATLSGNNMEAKFLGNAPCGHYKFKLPKAVRTESDIGVKIFFFKALLLTGDFPQAGKKACHVWVSKEELGDYLQPKYLAQVRRFLLDL
;
A
#
# COMPACT_ATOMS: atom_id res chain seq x y z
N MET A 1 -61.37 -7.49 -48.69
CA MET A 1 -60.00 -7.20 -49.16
C MET A 1 -59.59 -5.85 -48.61
N ALA A 2 -58.67 -5.84 -47.65
CA ALA A 2 -57.72 -4.76 -47.28
C ALA A 2 -57.39 -4.86 -45.78
N ALA A 3 -56.10 -4.82 -45.48
CA ALA A 3 -55.47 -5.20 -44.23
C ALA A 3 -55.52 -4.12 -43.13
N PRO A 4 -55.38 -4.49 -41.83
CA PRO A 4 -55.09 -3.55 -40.76
C PRO A 4 -53.58 -3.34 -40.59
N THR A 5 -53.14 -2.08 -40.59
CA THR A 5 -51.78 -1.66 -40.29
C THR A 5 -51.59 -1.52 -38.78
N GLY A 6 -50.83 -2.45 -38.19
CA GLY A 6 -50.44 -2.41 -36.78
C GLY A 6 -49.33 -1.38 -36.55
N ARG A 7 -49.59 -0.42 -35.65
CA ARG A 7 -48.60 0.58 -35.22
C ARG A 7 -47.90 0.05 -33.96
N ALA A 8 -46.65 -0.35 -34.12
CA ALA A 8 -45.82 -0.92 -33.07
C ALA A 8 -45.38 0.13 -32.04
N LEU A 9 -45.47 -0.24 -30.77
CA LEU A 9 -44.98 0.48 -29.60
C LEU A 9 -43.45 0.48 -29.58
N LEU A 10 -42.85 1.67 -29.59
CA LEU A 10 -41.43 1.87 -29.30
C LEU A 10 -41.18 1.64 -27.80
N ARG A 11 -40.74 0.42 -27.46
CA ARG A 11 -40.04 0.14 -26.20
C ARG A 11 -38.60 0.61 -26.33
N VAL A 12 -38.24 1.68 -25.61
CA VAL A 12 -36.85 2.08 -25.38
C VAL A 12 -36.29 1.16 -24.29
N ALA A 13 -35.58 0.11 -24.71
CA ALA A 13 -34.74 -0.67 -23.82
C ALA A 13 -33.42 0.08 -23.62
N GLY A 14 -33.27 0.74 -22.46
CA GLY A 14 -31.99 1.29 -22.01
C GLY A 14 -31.03 0.15 -21.65
N GLY A 15 -30.27 -0.31 -22.64
CA GLY A 15 -29.13 -1.21 -22.42
C GLY A 15 -28.04 -0.48 -21.64
N TRP A 16 -27.74 -0.96 -20.44
CA TRP A 16 -26.53 -0.60 -19.72
C TRP A 16 -25.31 -0.94 -20.56
N ARG A 17 -24.64 0.09 -21.08
CA ARG A 17 -23.30 -0.05 -21.64
C ARG A 17 -22.36 -0.41 -20.50
N ARG A 18 -21.95 -1.67 -20.48
CA ARG A 18 -20.72 -2.13 -19.85
C ARG A 18 -19.58 -1.25 -20.41
N LEU A 19 -18.78 -0.66 -19.54
CA LEU A 19 -17.58 0.09 -19.89
C LEU A 19 -16.58 -0.88 -20.56
N ASP A 20 -16.67 -1.01 -21.88
CA ASP A 20 -15.56 -1.50 -22.68
C ASP A 20 -14.56 -0.36 -22.85
N SER A 21 -13.39 -0.54 -22.26
CA SER A 21 -12.20 -0.87 -23.04
C SER A 21 -10.97 -0.45 -22.25
N LEU A 22 -10.33 -1.45 -21.65
CA LEU A 22 -8.90 -1.41 -21.39
C LEU A 22 -8.24 -0.99 -22.70
N TRP A 23 -7.74 0.24 -22.75
CA TRP A 23 -6.76 0.60 -23.75
C TRP A 23 -5.58 -0.35 -23.56
N ALA A 24 -5.52 -1.35 -24.43
CA ALA A 24 -4.41 -2.26 -24.57
C ALA A 24 -3.22 -1.48 -25.16
N GLY A 25 -2.66 -0.58 -24.38
CA GLY A 25 -1.25 -0.26 -24.51
C GLY A 25 -0.51 -1.52 -24.09
N SER A 26 -0.13 -2.36 -25.06
CA SER A 26 0.79 -3.46 -24.78
C SER A 26 1.94 -2.89 -23.97
N PRO A 27 2.21 -3.38 -22.75
CA PRO A 27 3.48 -3.07 -22.14
C PRO A 27 4.51 -3.62 -23.12
N ARG A 28 5.26 -2.73 -23.79
CA ARG A 28 6.53 -3.11 -24.39
C ARG A 28 7.41 -3.52 -23.21
N PHE A 29 7.22 -4.76 -22.75
CA PHE A 29 8.32 -5.53 -22.20
C PHE A 29 9.30 -5.62 -23.36
N ARG A 30 10.22 -4.65 -23.44
CA ARG A 30 11.54 -4.97 -23.96
C ARG A 30 12.04 -6.03 -22.99
N SER A 31 11.79 -7.30 -23.28
CA SER A 31 12.64 -8.36 -22.77
C SER A 31 14.03 -7.92 -23.20
N LEU A 32 14.84 -7.50 -22.22
CA LEU A 32 16.25 -7.32 -22.44
C LEU A 32 16.78 -8.74 -22.60
N SER A 33 16.69 -9.29 -23.82
CA SER A 33 17.43 -10.47 -24.21
C SER A 33 18.89 -10.13 -23.96
N LEU A 34 19.51 -10.82 -23.01
CA LEU A 34 20.93 -10.63 -22.76
C LEU A 34 21.68 -11.35 -23.88
N GLU A 35 22.21 -10.62 -24.84
CA GLU A 35 23.36 -11.12 -25.60
C GLU A 35 24.49 -11.35 -24.59
N ALA A 36 25.00 -12.58 -24.57
CA ALA A 36 26.13 -12.95 -23.73
C ALA A 36 27.37 -12.16 -24.19
N ALA A 37 27.65 -11.04 -23.52
CA ALA A 37 28.89 -10.31 -23.73
C ALA A 37 30.09 -11.17 -23.28
N PRO A 38 31.22 -11.12 -24.01
CA PRO A 38 32.35 -12.00 -23.80
C PRO A 38 33.01 -11.75 -22.44
N SER A 39 33.52 -12.82 -21.85
CA SER A 39 34.29 -12.91 -20.61
C SER A 39 35.67 -12.21 -20.70
N GLY A 40 35.66 -10.89 -20.93
CA GLY A 40 36.85 -10.10 -21.27
C GLY A 40 37.14 -8.94 -20.33
N SER A 41 37.16 -9.18 -19.02
CA SER A 41 37.91 -8.44 -17.97
C SER A 41 37.20 -8.63 -16.62
N ARG A 42 37.76 -9.48 -15.77
CA ARG A 42 37.23 -9.68 -14.42
C ARG A 42 37.57 -8.44 -13.60
N SER A 43 36.62 -7.52 -13.46
CA SER A 43 36.83 -6.34 -12.64
C SER A 43 37.11 -6.78 -11.19
N PRO A 44 37.99 -6.10 -10.45
CA PRO A 44 38.35 -6.51 -9.09
C PRO A 44 37.23 -6.21 -8.06
N TRP A 45 36.04 -5.86 -8.53
CA TRP A 45 34.87 -5.55 -7.72
C TRP A 45 33.77 -6.58 -7.96
N ARG A 46 33.34 -7.25 -6.89
CA ARG A 46 32.16 -8.12 -6.93
C ARG A 46 30.90 -7.27 -6.99
N LEU A 47 29.96 -7.66 -7.86
CA LEU A 47 28.68 -7.00 -8.03
C LEU A 47 27.61 -7.77 -7.25
N LEU A 48 26.96 -7.11 -6.30
CA LEU A 48 25.80 -7.65 -5.59
C LEU A 48 24.55 -6.84 -5.97
N GLY A 49 23.47 -7.54 -6.25
CA GLY A 49 22.13 -6.97 -6.23
C GLY A 49 21.58 -7.07 -4.82
N ALA A 50 21.06 -5.97 -4.29
CA ALA A 50 20.35 -5.95 -3.01
C ALA A 50 18.92 -5.47 -3.21
N LEU A 51 18.01 -6.03 -2.41
CA LEU A 51 16.60 -5.76 -2.47
C LEU A 51 16.16 -4.95 -1.25
N CYS A 52 15.63 -3.75 -1.50
CA CYS A 52 14.88 -2.99 -0.52
C CYS A 52 13.39 -3.27 -0.71
N LEU A 53 12.90 -4.32 -0.04
CA LEU A 53 11.48 -4.63 -0.02
C LEU A 53 10.77 -3.75 1.02
N GLN A 54 9.78 -3.00 0.56
CA GLN A 54 8.97 -2.11 1.39
C GLN A 54 7.54 -2.61 1.46
N ARG A 55 6.98 -2.65 2.67
CA ARG A 55 5.56 -2.78 2.89
C ARG A 55 4.95 -1.37 2.99
N PRO A 56 4.05 -0.96 2.08
CA PRO A 56 3.39 0.35 2.15
C PRO A 56 2.48 0.45 3.41
N PRO A 57 2.03 1.66 3.77
CA PRO A 57 1.15 1.83 4.91
C PRO A 57 -0.26 1.34 4.51
N LEU A 58 -0.90 0.61 5.42
CA LEU A 58 -2.25 0.09 5.24
C LEU A 58 -3.31 1.03 5.83
N ILE A 59 -2.93 1.82 6.83
CA ILE A 59 -3.82 2.77 7.51
C ILE A 59 -3.27 4.19 7.32
N THR A 60 -4.17 5.17 7.29
CA THR A 60 -3.81 6.58 7.28
C THR A 60 -3.09 6.99 8.57
N LYS A 61 -2.18 7.95 8.47
CA LYS A 61 -1.52 8.54 9.65
C LYS A 61 -2.54 9.29 10.50
N PRO A 62 -2.38 9.32 11.84
CA PRO A 62 -3.20 10.15 12.70
C PRO A 62 -2.98 11.63 12.37
N LEU A 63 -4.06 12.41 12.38
CA LEU A 63 -3.99 13.86 12.19
C LEU A 63 -3.27 14.50 13.38
N THR A 64 -2.37 15.43 13.08
CA THR A 64 -1.77 16.30 14.10
C THR A 64 -2.84 17.20 14.74
N PRO A 65 -2.64 17.71 15.98
CA PRO A 65 -3.62 18.57 16.64
C PRO A 65 -4.04 19.78 15.79
N LEU A 66 -3.06 20.45 15.18
CA LEU A 66 -3.31 21.57 14.26
C LEU A 66 -4.13 21.15 13.03
N GLN A 67 -3.86 19.97 12.46
CA GLN A 67 -4.65 19.45 11.34
C GLN A 67 -6.09 19.11 11.74
N LYS A 68 -6.33 18.72 13.00
CA LYS A 68 -7.70 18.49 13.50
C LYS A 68 -8.47 19.80 13.61
N GLU A 69 -7.87 20.82 14.24
CA GLU A 69 -8.46 22.16 14.34
C GLU A 69 -8.76 22.74 12.95
N MET A 70 -7.82 22.58 12.01
CA MET A 70 -8.02 23.00 10.62
C MET A 70 -9.13 22.21 9.92
N ALA A 71 -9.21 20.89 10.14
CA ALA A 71 -10.26 20.06 9.56
C ALA A 71 -11.65 20.47 10.08
N GLU A 72 -11.77 20.74 11.38
CA GLU A 72 -13.02 21.24 11.99
C GLU A 72 -13.39 22.63 11.44
N LEU A 73 -12.42 23.53 11.27
CA LEU A 73 -12.65 24.83 10.66
C LEU A 73 -13.12 24.69 9.21
N LEU A 74 -12.46 23.85 8.41
CA LEU A 74 -12.84 23.62 7.02
C LEU A 74 -14.23 23.00 6.91
N GLN A 75 -14.58 22.07 7.80
CA GLN A 75 -15.92 21.48 7.86
C GLN A 75 -16.99 22.54 8.20
N LYS A 76 -16.71 23.44 9.15
CA LYS A 76 -17.61 24.57 9.47
C LYS A 76 -17.80 25.49 8.27
N VAL A 77 -16.71 25.89 7.63
CA VAL A 77 -16.75 26.74 6.43
C VAL A 77 -17.50 26.05 5.29
N GLU A 78 -17.35 24.75 5.13
CA GLU A 78 -18.09 23.95 4.16
C GLU A 78 -19.60 23.99 4.47
N THR A 79 -20.00 23.75 5.72
CA THR A 79 -21.41 23.81 6.12
C THR A 79 -22.05 25.19 6.02
N GLU A 80 -21.31 26.25 6.34
CA GLU A 80 -21.81 27.64 6.26
C GLU A 80 -21.96 28.13 4.82
N ARG A 81 -21.17 27.58 3.90
CA ARG A 81 -21.16 27.96 2.49
C ARG A 81 -21.92 26.99 1.59
N SER A 82 -22.35 25.83 2.13
CA SER A 82 -23.16 24.88 1.40
C SER A 82 -24.63 25.31 1.33
N LEU A 83 -25.30 24.88 0.27
CA LEU A 83 -26.75 24.93 0.20
C LEU A 83 -27.35 23.78 1.01
N TYR A 84 -28.64 23.89 1.34
CA TYR A 84 -29.36 22.80 1.99
C TYR A 84 -29.33 21.53 1.14
N SER A 85 -28.99 20.42 1.79
CA SER A 85 -29.08 19.09 1.21
C SER A 85 -30.54 18.61 1.14
N ASP A 86 -30.82 17.63 0.27
CA ASP A 86 -32.16 17.03 0.16
C ASP A 86 -32.63 16.43 1.50
N HIS A 87 -31.69 15.93 2.31
CA HIS A 87 -31.96 15.39 3.64
C HIS A 87 -32.42 16.49 4.61
N GLU A 88 -31.73 17.63 4.64
CA GLU A 88 -32.10 18.78 5.48
C GLU A 88 -33.43 19.39 5.04
N LEU A 89 -33.66 19.53 3.73
CA LEU A 89 -34.94 20.02 3.20
C LEU A 89 -36.10 19.12 3.61
N ARG A 90 -35.92 17.79 3.51
CA ARG A 90 -36.90 16.80 3.95
C ARG A 90 -37.18 16.91 5.45
N ALA A 91 -36.15 17.00 6.28
CA ALA A 91 -36.30 17.16 7.72
C ALA A 91 -37.06 18.45 8.08
N LEU A 92 -36.76 19.56 7.41
CA LEU A 92 -37.43 20.84 7.62
C LEU A 92 -38.92 20.78 7.22
N ASP A 93 -39.24 20.15 6.10
CA ASP A 93 -40.62 20.05 5.63
C ASP A 93 -41.45 19.08 6.48
N GLU A 94 -40.87 17.96 6.91
CA GLU A 94 -41.48 17.04 7.89
C GLU A 94 -41.74 17.76 9.23
N ALA A 95 -40.79 18.53 9.75
CA ALA A 95 -40.96 19.31 10.98
C ALA A 95 -42.08 20.36 10.87
N LYS A 96 -42.16 21.08 9.73
CA LYS A 96 -43.26 22.03 9.47
C LYS A 96 -44.62 21.34 9.43
N ARG A 97 -44.72 20.18 8.76
CA ARG A 97 -45.96 19.39 8.71
C ARG A 97 -46.38 18.93 10.10
N LEU A 98 -45.46 18.42 10.90
CA LEU A 98 -45.72 18.01 12.28
C LEU A 98 -46.14 19.20 13.17
N ALA A 99 -45.53 20.38 12.99
CA ALA A 99 -45.92 21.58 13.73
C ALA A 99 -47.35 22.03 13.39
N LYS A 100 -47.72 22.04 12.10
CA LYS A 100 -49.09 22.37 11.66
C LYS A 100 -50.11 21.36 12.17
N LYS A 101 -49.82 20.06 12.09
CA LYS A 101 -50.69 19.01 12.65
C LYS A 101 -50.87 19.13 14.17
N LYS A 102 -49.88 19.64 14.89
CA LYS A 102 -49.99 19.90 16.34
C LYS A 102 -50.87 21.11 16.66
N THR A 103 -50.91 22.13 15.80
CA THR A 103 -51.74 23.34 16.01
C THR A 103 -53.16 23.14 15.52
N ASP A 104 -53.33 22.47 14.39
CA ASP A 104 -54.61 22.27 13.71
C ASP A 104 -55.14 20.88 14.08
N LEU A 105 -55.86 20.79 15.19
CA LEU A 105 -56.40 19.55 15.77
C LEU A 105 -57.52 18.87 14.95
N TYR A 106 -57.90 19.43 13.79
CA TYR A 106 -59.06 19.01 13.00
C TYR A 106 -58.86 19.26 11.50
N GLU A 107 -58.10 18.43 10.78
CA GLU A 107 -58.24 18.28 9.33
C GLU A 107 -57.79 16.88 8.87
N ASP A 108 -58.62 16.29 8.02
CA ASP A 108 -58.76 14.86 7.70
C ASP A 108 -57.59 14.27 6.88
N ASP A 109 -57.34 12.98 7.10
CA ASP A 109 -56.15 12.20 6.75
C ASP A 109 -56.10 11.71 5.29
N GLN A 110 -55.42 12.42 4.37
CA GLN A 110 -55.22 11.87 3.01
C GLN A 110 -53.81 11.94 2.40
N ASP A 111 -52.76 12.24 3.16
CA ASP A 111 -51.39 12.13 2.65
C ASP A 111 -50.43 11.45 3.65
N GLU A 112 -50.58 10.13 3.82
CA GLU A 112 -49.54 9.24 4.37
C GLU A 112 -48.38 9.09 3.37
N GLN A 113 -47.63 10.17 3.12
CA GLN A 113 -46.48 10.11 2.22
C GLN A 113 -45.19 10.10 3.03
N GLY A 114 -44.84 8.89 3.48
CA GLY A 114 -43.53 8.54 4.07
C GLY A 114 -43.67 7.66 5.31
N ILE A 115 -43.54 6.34 5.15
CA ILE A 115 -43.60 5.35 6.26
C ILE A 115 -42.48 5.57 7.30
N THR A 116 -41.41 6.27 6.94
CA THR A 116 -40.24 6.55 7.78
C THR A 116 -39.97 8.05 7.84
N LEU A 117 -39.89 8.58 9.06
CA LEU A 117 -39.44 9.94 9.30
C LEU A 117 -37.93 10.03 9.10
N THR A 118 -37.44 11.23 8.84
CA THR A 118 -35.99 11.48 8.71
C THR A 118 -35.25 11.10 9.99
N GLN A 119 -35.85 11.35 11.16
CA GLN A 119 -35.29 10.96 12.46
C GLN A 119 -35.18 9.44 12.62
N ASP A 120 -36.20 8.69 12.18
CA ASP A 120 -36.17 7.23 12.24
C ASP A 120 -35.01 6.67 11.39
N LEU A 121 -34.69 7.31 10.27
CA LEU A 121 -33.56 6.93 9.42
C LEU A 121 -32.21 7.21 10.08
N GLU A 122 -32.07 8.37 10.74
CA GLU A 122 -30.87 8.70 11.53
C GLU A 122 -30.66 7.68 12.65
N ASP A 123 -31.70 7.34 13.41
CA ASP A 123 -31.65 6.33 14.47
C ASP A 123 -31.25 4.95 13.92
N MET A 124 -31.79 4.55 12.76
CA MET A 124 -31.40 3.30 12.10
C MET A 124 -29.92 3.30 11.70
N TRP A 125 -29.40 4.41 11.18
CA TRP A 125 -27.98 4.54 10.82
C TRP A 125 -27.08 4.51 12.04
N GLU A 126 -27.47 5.16 13.13
CA GLU A 126 -26.75 5.12 14.40
C GLU A 126 -26.71 3.69 14.97
N GLN A 127 -27.84 2.98 14.95
CA GLN A 127 -27.90 1.59 15.40
C GLN A 127 -26.98 0.69 14.57
N ALA A 128 -26.97 0.84 13.23
CA ALA A 128 -26.07 0.09 12.35
C ALA A 128 -24.60 0.41 12.64
N PHE A 129 -24.28 1.69 12.89
CA PHE A 129 -22.93 2.12 13.23
C PHE A 129 -22.47 1.55 14.58
N LEU A 130 -23.33 1.54 15.60
CA LEU A 130 -23.01 0.98 16.93
C LEU A 130 -22.85 -0.55 16.90
N GLN A 131 -23.58 -1.25 16.02
CA GLN A 131 -23.41 -2.68 15.81
C GLN A 131 -22.08 -3.02 15.12
N PHE A 132 -21.59 -2.13 14.25
CA PHE A 132 -20.34 -2.32 13.53
C PHE A 132 -19.12 -2.01 14.42
N LYS A 133 -18.31 -3.04 14.69
CA LYS A 133 -17.03 -2.87 15.40
C LYS A 133 -15.91 -2.65 14.40
N PRO A 134 -15.31 -1.44 14.32
CA PRO A 134 -14.19 -1.21 13.43
C PRO A 134 -12.97 -2.03 13.87
N GLY A 135 -12.16 -2.45 12.90
CA GLY A 135 -10.89 -3.12 13.16
C GLY A 135 -9.95 -2.25 13.98
N ALA A 136 -9.20 -2.87 14.89
CA ALA A 136 -8.23 -2.15 15.71
C ALA A 136 -7.10 -1.57 14.85
N ARG A 137 -6.82 -0.27 15.00
CA ARG A 137 -5.69 0.39 14.32
C ARG A 137 -4.33 -0.02 14.91
N GLU A 138 -4.31 -0.32 16.20
CA GLU A 138 -3.17 -0.87 16.92
C GLU A 138 -3.33 -2.38 17.06
N THR A 139 -2.34 -3.13 16.58
CA THR A 139 -2.40 -4.59 16.62
C THR A 139 -1.73 -5.15 17.88
N GLU A 140 -1.93 -6.43 18.18
CA GLU A 140 -1.19 -7.09 19.26
C GLU A 140 0.33 -7.05 19.06
N ALA A 141 0.79 -7.05 17.81
CA ALA A 141 2.20 -6.95 17.47
C ALA A 141 2.80 -5.58 17.82
N ASP A 142 1.99 -4.53 17.81
CA ASP A 142 2.41 -3.21 18.28
C ASP A 142 2.59 -3.23 19.80
N LYS A 143 1.65 -3.85 20.53
CA LYS A 143 1.69 -4.00 21.99
C LYS A 143 2.84 -4.89 22.48
N LYS A 144 3.08 -6.01 21.80
CA LYS A 144 4.14 -6.99 22.12
C LYS A 144 5.50 -6.58 21.57
N ASN A 145 5.54 -5.59 20.68
CA ASN A 145 6.74 -5.15 19.96
C ASN A 145 7.36 -6.25 19.08
N ASP A 146 6.52 -7.07 18.45
CA ASP A 146 6.94 -8.21 17.63
C ASP A 146 7.42 -7.75 16.24
N ARG A 147 8.73 -7.58 16.10
CA ARG A 147 9.38 -7.02 14.89
C ARG A 147 9.46 -7.99 13.70
N THR A 148 9.05 -9.24 13.87
CA THR A 148 8.99 -10.24 12.79
C THR A 148 7.68 -10.19 12.03
N SER A 149 6.62 -9.65 12.64
CA SER A 149 5.28 -9.63 12.07
C SER A 149 5.09 -8.48 11.07
N LEU A 150 4.29 -8.73 10.03
CA LEU A 150 3.90 -7.74 9.02
C LEU A 150 2.78 -6.82 9.47
N HIS A 151 1.96 -7.26 10.43
CA HIS A 151 0.81 -6.54 10.96
C HIS A 151 1.17 -5.52 12.05
N ARG A 152 2.46 -5.18 12.20
CA ARG A 152 2.95 -4.13 13.08
C ARG A 152 2.93 -2.78 12.35
N LYS A 153 2.73 -1.66 13.07
CA LYS A 153 2.85 -0.27 12.59
C LYS A 153 2.15 -0.07 11.24
N LEU A 154 0.84 -0.29 11.20
CA LEU A 154 0.04 -0.24 9.96
C LEU A 154 0.04 1.14 9.28
N ASP A 155 0.37 2.19 10.01
CA ASP A 155 0.46 3.58 9.59
C ASP A 155 1.77 3.95 8.86
N ARG A 156 2.81 3.11 8.97
CA ARG A 156 4.16 3.41 8.49
C ARG A 156 4.68 2.39 7.48
N ASN A 157 5.63 2.86 6.66
CA ASN A 157 6.37 1.98 5.76
C ASN A 157 7.35 1.11 6.56
N LEU A 158 7.34 -0.19 6.28
CA LEU A 158 8.30 -1.14 6.87
C LEU A 158 9.26 -1.63 5.81
N VAL A 159 10.52 -1.80 6.21
CA VAL A 159 11.58 -2.33 5.35
C VAL A 159 12.02 -3.69 5.87
N LEU A 160 12.22 -4.63 4.96
CA LEU A 160 12.74 -5.95 5.27
C LEU A 160 14.25 -5.89 5.54
N LEU A 161 14.65 -6.38 6.71
CA LEU A 161 16.05 -6.70 7.02
C LEU A 161 16.24 -8.20 7.16
N VAL A 162 17.40 -8.67 6.72
CA VAL A 162 17.83 -10.05 6.90
C VAL A 162 19.15 -10.10 7.68
N ARG A 163 19.25 -11.07 8.59
CA ARG A 163 20.50 -11.36 9.31
C ARG A 163 21.34 -12.33 8.47
N GLU A 164 22.44 -11.84 7.94
CA GLU A 164 23.43 -12.63 7.22
C GLU A 164 24.66 -12.89 8.09
N LYS A 165 25.22 -14.10 7.99
CA LYS A 165 26.46 -14.46 8.66
C LYS A 165 27.62 -14.19 7.71
N LEU A 166 28.52 -13.28 8.07
CA LEU A 166 29.69 -12.97 7.26
C LEU A 166 30.94 -13.33 8.07
N GLY A 167 31.48 -14.53 7.81
CA GLY A 167 32.46 -15.16 8.69
C GLY A 167 31.81 -15.60 10.01
N ASP A 168 32.41 -15.23 11.13
CA ASP A 168 31.94 -15.57 12.49
C ASP A 168 31.00 -14.52 13.10
N GLN A 169 30.75 -13.41 12.39
CA GLN A 169 29.91 -12.30 12.87
C GLN A 169 28.58 -12.23 12.12
N ASP A 170 27.51 -12.04 12.88
CA ASP A 170 26.15 -11.82 12.37
C ASP A 170 25.95 -10.32 12.07
N PHE A 171 25.62 -9.97 10.82
CA PHE A 171 25.29 -8.60 10.42
C PHE A 171 23.85 -8.51 9.91
N TRP A 172 23.17 -7.42 10.28
CA TRP A 172 21.89 -7.05 9.70
C TRP A 172 22.12 -6.27 8.42
N MET A 173 21.56 -6.74 7.32
CA MET A 173 21.67 -6.11 6.01
C MET A 173 20.36 -6.25 5.24
N LEU A 174 20.24 -5.49 4.15
CA LEU A 174 19.21 -5.77 3.16
C LEU A 174 19.54 -7.11 2.48
N PRO A 175 18.53 -7.90 2.12
CA PRO A 175 18.78 -9.15 1.40
C PRO A 175 19.57 -8.90 0.11
N GLN A 176 20.70 -9.58 -0.03
CA GLN A 176 21.65 -9.35 -1.12
C GLN A 176 22.12 -10.66 -1.72
N VAL A 177 22.41 -10.63 -3.02
CA VAL A 177 22.83 -11.81 -3.77
C VAL A 177 23.83 -11.40 -4.85
N GLU A 178 24.80 -12.28 -5.10
CA GLU A 178 25.81 -12.05 -6.14
C GLU A 178 25.22 -12.13 -7.53
N TRP A 179 25.60 -11.17 -8.37
CA TRP A 179 25.20 -11.11 -9.77
C TRP A 179 25.89 -12.19 -10.58
N GLN A 180 25.14 -12.86 -11.44
CA GLN A 180 25.63 -13.91 -12.33
C GLN A 180 25.65 -13.42 -13.78
N PRO A 181 26.67 -13.80 -14.57
CA PRO A 181 26.70 -13.52 -16.00
C PRO A 181 25.47 -14.14 -16.69
N GLY A 182 24.76 -13.37 -17.51
CA GLY A 182 23.51 -13.82 -18.14
C GLY A 182 22.24 -13.21 -17.52
N GLU A 183 22.32 -12.62 -16.32
CA GLU A 183 21.19 -11.97 -15.66
C GLU A 183 21.25 -10.44 -15.75
N THR A 184 20.10 -9.77 -15.70
CA THR A 184 20.07 -8.32 -15.42
C THR A 184 20.21 -8.09 -13.92
N LEU A 185 20.72 -6.93 -13.49
CA LEU A 185 20.82 -6.59 -12.05
C LEU A 185 19.46 -6.63 -11.35
N ARG A 186 18.39 -6.26 -12.07
CA ARG A 186 17.02 -6.40 -11.58
C ARG A 186 16.61 -7.87 -11.47
N GLY A 187 16.94 -8.71 -12.46
CA GLY A 187 16.71 -10.15 -12.41
C GLY A 187 17.40 -10.81 -11.21
N THR A 188 18.59 -10.34 -10.85
CA THR A 188 19.24 -10.75 -9.59
C THR A 188 18.41 -10.39 -8.37
N ALA A 189 17.81 -9.20 -8.31
CA ALA A 189 16.91 -8.78 -7.24
C ALA A 189 15.62 -9.63 -7.18
N GLU A 190 15.06 -10.01 -8.32
CA GLU A 190 13.91 -10.93 -8.45
C GLU A 190 14.28 -12.34 -7.94
N ARG A 191 15.50 -12.82 -8.21
CA ARG A 191 16.01 -14.09 -7.67
C ARG A 191 16.15 -14.09 -6.15
N ILE A 192 16.43 -12.93 -5.53
CA ILE A 192 16.47 -12.79 -4.07
C ILE A 192 15.11 -13.13 -3.47
N LEU A 193 14.02 -12.61 -4.05
CA LEU A 193 12.67 -12.91 -3.58
C LEU A 193 12.40 -14.40 -3.64
N ALA A 194 12.67 -15.04 -4.78
CA ALA A 194 12.48 -16.48 -4.94
C ALA A 194 13.28 -17.30 -3.91
N THR A 195 14.50 -16.87 -3.59
CA THR A 195 15.37 -17.54 -2.61
C THR A 195 14.85 -17.39 -1.18
N LEU A 196 14.32 -16.22 -0.81
CA LEU A 196 13.88 -15.92 0.55
C LEU A 196 12.50 -16.48 0.88
N SER A 197 11.55 -16.37 -0.04
CA SER A 197 10.14 -16.60 0.25
C SER A 197 9.58 -17.88 -0.35
N GLY A 198 10.39 -18.63 -1.13
CA GLY A 198 9.94 -19.88 -1.74
C GLY A 198 8.65 -19.73 -2.54
N ASN A 199 8.44 -18.56 -3.16
CA ASN A 199 7.30 -18.16 -4.01
C ASN A 199 6.02 -17.67 -3.30
N ASN A 200 6.01 -17.52 -1.97
CA ASN A 200 4.80 -17.06 -1.25
C ASN A 200 4.65 -15.53 -1.21
N MET A 201 5.55 -14.77 -1.82
CA MET A 201 5.53 -13.31 -1.79
C MET A 201 5.51 -12.71 -3.19
N GLU A 202 4.53 -11.83 -3.40
CA GLU A 202 4.41 -11.02 -4.61
C GLU A 202 4.94 -9.62 -4.36
N ALA A 203 6.02 -9.26 -5.05
CA ALA A 203 6.58 -7.93 -4.99
C ALA A 203 6.54 -7.22 -6.34
N LYS A 204 6.16 -5.94 -6.31
CA LYS A 204 6.19 -5.05 -7.47
C LYS A 204 7.48 -4.23 -7.47
N PHE A 205 8.34 -4.50 -8.44
CA PHE A 205 9.56 -3.71 -8.66
C PHE A 205 9.24 -2.33 -9.26
N LEU A 206 9.94 -1.30 -8.75
CA LEU A 206 9.80 0.07 -9.21
C LEU A 206 10.94 0.44 -10.17
N GLY A 207 10.70 0.22 -11.46
CA GLY A 207 11.67 0.53 -12.52
C GLY A 207 12.84 -0.46 -12.61
N ASN A 208 13.74 -0.21 -13.56
CA ASN A 208 14.92 -1.05 -13.82
C ASN A 208 16.22 -0.43 -13.31
N ALA A 209 16.20 0.84 -12.89
CA ALA A 209 17.38 1.54 -12.40
C ALA A 209 17.58 1.26 -10.90
N PRO A 210 18.83 1.08 -10.43
CA PRO A 210 19.10 0.97 -9.00
C PRO A 210 18.84 2.31 -8.30
N CYS A 211 18.22 2.26 -7.13
CA CYS A 211 17.89 3.44 -6.32
C CYS A 211 19.09 3.99 -5.54
N GLY A 212 20.13 3.17 -5.35
CA GLY A 212 21.35 3.55 -4.65
C GLY A 212 22.45 2.52 -4.83
N HIS A 213 23.65 2.88 -4.42
CA HIS A 213 24.77 1.94 -4.37
C HIS A 213 25.58 2.12 -3.08
N TYR A 214 26.19 1.02 -2.62
CA TYR A 214 27.15 1.03 -1.53
C TYR A 214 28.41 0.30 -1.96
N LYS A 215 29.57 0.91 -1.71
CA LYS A 215 30.87 0.32 -2.02
C LYS A 215 31.67 0.16 -0.74
N PHE A 216 32.20 -1.03 -0.51
CA PHE A 216 33.13 -1.26 0.58
C PHE A 216 34.27 -2.17 0.13
N LYS A 217 35.45 -1.96 0.71
CA LYS A 217 36.61 -2.78 0.47
C LYS A 217 36.63 -3.88 1.54
N LEU A 218 36.93 -5.11 1.13
CA LEU A 218 37.09 -6.22 2.07
C LEU A 218 38.24 -5.91 3.06
N PRO A 219 38.25 -6.47 4.28
CA PRO A 219 39.40 -6.36 5.19
C PRO A 219 40.67 -6.91 4.54
N LYS A 220 41.84 -6.34 4.86
CA LYS A 220 43.13 -6.71 4.24
C LYS A 220 43.43 -8.22 4.30
N ALA A 221 42.90 -8.93 5.31
CA ALA A 221 43.07 -10.37 5.49
C ALA A 221 42.46 -11.24 4.36
N VAL A 222 41.46 -10.72 3.63
CA VAL A 222 40.74 -11.47 2.57
C VAL A 222 40.93 -10.80 1.20
N ARG A 223 41.82 -9.79 1.11
CA ARG A 223 42.06 -9.08 -0.16
C ARG A 223 42.99 -9.91 -1.06
N THR A 224 42.48 -10.25 -2.22
CA THR A 224 43.26 -10.79 -3.34
C THR A 224 43.31 -9.73 -4.45
N GLU A 225 44.32 -9.74 -5.33
CA GLU A 225 44.39 -8.81 -6.46
C GLU A 225 43.15 -8.88 -7.37
N SER A 226 42.52 -10.05 -7.42
CA SER A 226 41.26 -10.30 -8.12
C SER A 226 40.00 -9.82 -7.38
N ASP A 227 40.07 -9.55 -6.07
CA ASP A 227 38.92 -9.23 -5.20
C ASP A 227 39.26 -8.10 -4.22
N ILE A 228 39.18 -6.86 -4.70
CA ILE A 228 39.46 -5.66 -3.91
C ILE A 228 38.27 -5.30 -3.00
N GLY A 229 37.04 -5.53 -3.46
CA GLY A 229 35.85 -5.18 -2.71
C GLY A 229 34.55 -5.49 -3.41
N VAL A 230 33.47 -4.97 -2.82
CA VAL A 230 32.10 -5.27 -3.22
C VAL A 230 31.35 -3.97 -3.50
N LYS A 231 30.59 -3.97 -4.60
CA LYS A 231 29.63 -2.92 -4.96
C LYS A 231 28.22 -3.52 -4.90
N ILE A 232 27.41 -2.99 -3.99
CA ILE A 232 26.02 -3.37 -3.80
C ILE A 232 25.14 -2.34 -4.52
N PHE A 233 24.20 -2.81 -5.33
CA PHE A 233 23.18 -1.97 -5.96
C PHE A 233 21.81 -2.27 -5.36
N PHE A 234 21.11 -1.24 -4.89
CA PHE A 234 19.81 -1.39 -4.24
C PHE A 234 18.67 -1.22 -5.23
N PHE A 235 17.75 -2.17 -5.24
CA PHE A 235 16.49 -2.10 -5.99
C PHE A 235 15.31 -1.97 -5.04
N LYS A 236 14.38 -1.08 -5.35
CA LYS A 236 13.17 -0.89 -4.55
C LYS A 236 12.04 -1.76 -5.08
N ALA A 237 11.39 -2.48 -4.17
CA ALA A 237 10.20 -3.25 -4.45
C ALA A 237 9.12 -2.98 -3.39
N LEU A 238 7.86 -3.01 -3.82
CA LEU A 238 6.70 -2.92 -2.93
C LEU A 238 6.11 -4.31 -2.73
N LEU A 239 5.87 -4.69 -1.48
CA LEU A 239 5.13 -5.91 -1.15
C LEU A 239 3.65 -5.67 -1.47
N LEU A 240 3.08 -6.50 -2.35
CA LEU A 240 1.64 -6.47 -2.66
C LEU A 240 0.89 -7.42 -1.73
N THR A 241 1.26 -8.70 -1.79
CA THR A 241 0.62 -9.79 -1.06
C THR A 241 1.69 -10.80 -0.67
N GLY A 242 1.56 -11.38 0.51
CA GLY A 242 2.38 -12.50 0.93
C GLY A 242 3.03 -12.29 2.29
N ASP A 243 3.01 -13.37 3.06
CA ASP A 243 3.64 -13.46 4.36
C ASP A 243 4.85 -14.40 4.29
N PHE A 244 5.78 -14.23 5.22
CA PHE A 244 6.83 -15.23 5.38
C PHE A 244 6.21 -16.53 5.89
N PRO A 245 6.38 -17.66 5.18
CA PRO A 245 5.99 -18.94 5.74
C PRO A 245 6.76 -19.15 7.04
N GLN A 246 6.05 -19.56 8.09
CA GLN A 246 6.59 -19.84 9.42
C GLN A 246 7.39 -21.16 9.40
N ALA A 247 8.25 -21.35 8.41
CA ALA A 247 9.04 -22.55 8.18
C ALA A 247 10.34 -22.48 8.99
N GLY A 248 10.28 -22.97 10.24
CA GLY A 248 11.36 -23.66 10.95
C GLY A 248 12.65 -22.90 11.32
N LYS A 249 12.97 -21.77 10.70
CA LYS A 249 14.14 -20.95 11.04
C LYS A 249 13.64 -19.65 11.67
N LYS A 250 13.42 -19.68 12.99
CA LYS A 250 13.08 -18.51 13.84
C LYS A 250 14.16 -17.42 13.91
N ALA A 251 15.05 -17.36 12.93
CA ALA A 251 15.94 -16.24 12.68
C ALA A 251 16.14 -16.24 11.17
N CYS A 252 15.79 -15.19 10.43
CA CYS A 252 16.70 -14.05 10.31
C CYS A 252 16.00 -12.88 9.61
N HIS A 253 14.70 -12.61 9.80
CA HIS A 253 14.07 -11.44 9.18
C HIS A 253 13.35 -10.55 10.18
N VAL A 254 13.41 -9.24 9.93
CA VAL A 254 12.79 -8.22 10.76
C VAL A 254 12.21 -7.15 9.85
N TRP A 255 10.99 -6.70 10.17
CA TRP A 255 10.35 -5.56 9.55
C TRP A 255 10.58 -4.32 10.40
N VAL A 256 11.32 -3.36 9.85
CA VAL A 256 11.84 -2.22 10.60
C VAL A 256 11.36 -0.91 9.99
N SER A 257 10.96 0.02 10.85
CA SER A 257 10.65 1.39 10.45
C SER A 257 11.93 2.22 10.24
N LYS A 258 11.86 3.34 9.52
CA LYS A 258 13.05 4.16 9.21
C LYS A 258 13.80 4.66 10.46
N GLU A 259 13.06 4.94 11.53
CA GLU A 259 13.60 5.38 12.83
C GLU A 259 14.47 4.28 13.46
N GLU A 260 13.91 3.07 13.58
CA GLU A 260 14.54 1.87 14.17
C GLU A 260 15.68 1.31 13.31
N LEU A 261 15.77 1.71 12.04
CA LEU A 261 16.83 1.28 11.13
C LEU A 261 18.24 1.64 11.65
N GLY A 262 18.31 2.68 12.49
CA GLY A 262 19.51 3.13 13.23
C GLY A 262 20.19 2.05 14.04
N ASP A 263 19.40 1.21 14.70
CA ASP A 263 19.90 0.30 15.73
C ASP A 263 20.55 -0.95 15.12
N TYR A 264 20.21 -1.26 13.87
CA TYR A 264 20.61 -2.49 13.20
C TYR A 264 21.78 -2.32 12.23
N LEU A 265 21.77 -1.21 11.47
CA LEU A 265 22.69 -1.03 10.35
C LEU A 265 23.94 -0.25 10.75
N GLN A 266 25.08 -0.61 10.17
CA GLN A 266 26.30 0.18 10.30
C GLN A 266 26.10 1.61 9.80
N PRO A 267 26.69 2.64 10.44
CA PRO A 267 26.40 4.04 10.15
C PRO A 267 26.68 4.44 8.69
N LYS A 268 27.76 3.91 8.10
CA LYS A 268 28.12 4.17 6.68
C LYS A 268 27.13 3.56 5.70
N TYR A 269 26.63 2.37 6.01
CA TYR A 269 25.65 1.67 5.18
C TYR A 269 24.27 2.34 5.32
N LEU A 270 23.86 2.63 6.55
CA LEU A 270 22.64 3.35 6.89
C LEU A 270 22.56 4.70 6.18
N ALA A 271 23.66 5.46 6.13
CA ALA A 271 23.68 6.75 5.45
C ALA A 271 23.32 6.64 3.97
N GLN A 272 23.70 5.56 3.27
CA GLN A 272 23.29 5.34 1.88
C GLN A 272 21.83 4.87 1.79
N VAL A 273 21.40 3.99 2.70
CA VAL A 273 20.02 3.48 2.71
C VAL A 273 19.01 4.59 2.99
N ARG A 274 19.29 5.48 3.94
CA ARG A 274 18.40 6.62 4.28
C ARG A 274 18.21 7.60 3.12
N ARG A 275 19.10 7.65 2.13
CA ARG A 275 18.99 8.57 0.98
C ARG A 275 17.84 8.22 0.04
N PHE A 276 17.54 6.93 -0.12
CA PHE A 276 16.45 6.48 -1.02
C PHE A 276 15.19 6.01 -0.26
N LEU A 277 15.28 5.80 1.06
CA LEU A 277 14.12 5.55 1.92
C LEU A 277 13.40 6.86 2.27
N LEU A 278 12.31 7.13 1.54
CA LEU A 278 11.41 8.23 1.85
C LEU A 278 10.51 7.87 3.04
N ASP A 279 10.36 8.82 3.95
CA ASP A 279 9.39 8.77 5.05
C ASP A 279 8.59 10.06 4.95
N LEU A 280 7.46 9.94 4.27
CA LEU A 280 6.45 10.98 4.04
C LEU A 280 5.34 10.73 5.03
#